data_AF-A0A812LPT8-F1
#
_entry.id   AF-A0A812LPT8-F1
#
_cell.length_a   1.000
_cell.length_b   1.000
_cell.length_c   1.000
_cell.angle_alpha   90.00
_cell.angle_beta   90.00
_cell.angle_gamma   90.00
#
_symmetry.space_group_name_H-M   'P 1'
#
loop_
_entity.id
_entity.type
_entity.pdbx_description
1 polymer ?
#
loop_
_entity_poly.entity_id
_entity_poly.type
_entity_poly.pdbx_seq_one_letter_code
_entity_poly.pdbx_strand_id
1 'polypeptide(L)'
;DSGANVVRFAKAAHKEAPYILQGVASLSATTLPRAEVALHKTIAGWGMTIPLNIYFWNRGLHWAPMLQVQTWFEYLLVRRPSVLLGGFTRDHPARPMFLRAFWKAFWYDEPTHEVFGAHGQCLERCIPVYFYSDEGRGLRKDENLDERTYVELRGRHKQRFVFSFVCAQVGLDLARAFTTGITVGGEQWFLVLIGVKGAVAKHFICPASLGGYPAKLLFACWKAADTLMLARWLLLLLREGPVQPEENKRQGVSLLAAGGDREHALRAMQDCSCALLEFFSILHKQKLFLSRGIASELVACVDVICGSYSYLANFFLSRKLAVYHMEPTLHVFKHVGLRLEEALNRDAPVIFSPASFLCEMGEDWIGLVSRITRRVHARTCGKRTIQRYLIKTHLEWEKLGI
;
A
#
# COMPACT_ATOMS: atom_id res chain seq x y z
N ASP A 1 -25.58 -1.80 -13.56
CA ASP A 1 -25.18 -0.43 -13.20
C ASP A 1 -25.62 -0.16 -11.75
N SER A 2 -24.68 0.11 -10.85
CA SER A 2 -25.00 0.33 -9.43
C SER A 2 -25.87 1.56 -9.20
N GLY A 3 -25.74 2.62 -10.00
CA GLY A 3 -26.56 3.83 -9.86
C GLY A 3 -28.02 3.56 -10.22
N ALA A 4 -28.25 2.82 -11.30
CA ALA A 4 -29.59 2.44 -11.72
C ALA A 4 -30.31 1.59 -10.66
N ASN A 5 -29.61 0.69 -9.98
CA ASN A 5 -30.19 -0.11 -8.90
C ASN A 5 -30.60 0.76 -7.70
N VAL A 6 -29.77 1.74 -7.31
CA VAL A 6 -30.11 2.69 -6.24
C VAL A 6 -31.33 3.54 -6.60
N VAL A 7 -31.41 4.03 -7.85
CA VAL A 7 -32.58 4.80 -8.30
C VAL A 7 -33.85 3.94 -8.37
N ARG A 8 -33.76 2.68 -8.81
CA ARG A 8 -34.90 1.75 -8.78
C ARG A 8 -35.38 1.50 -7.35
N PHE A 9 -34.46 1.29 -6.42
CA PHE A 9 -34.78 1.16 -5.00
C PHE A 9 -35.44 2.43 -4.46
N ALA A 10 -34.89 3.62 -4.75
CA ALA A 10 -35.46 4.88 -4.34
C ALA A 10 -36.88 5.10 -4.90
N LYS A 11 -37.14 4.69 -6.15
CA LYS A 11 -38.48 4.70 -6.74
C LYS A 11 -39.45 3.77 -6.02
N ALA A 12 -39.03 2.54 -5.68
CA ALA A 12 -39.85 1.59 -4.93
C ALA A 12 -40.14 2.12 -3.51
N ALA A 13 -39.12 2.54 -2.78
CA ALA A 13 -39.24 3.08 -1.43
C ALA A 13 -40.13 4.33 -1.37
N HIS A 14 -39.99 5.26 -2.34
CA HIS A 14 -40.84 6.44 -2.41
C HIS A 14 -42.30 6.12 -2.75
N LYS A 15 -42.56 5.06 -3.54
CA LYS A 15 -43.92 4.60 -3.85
C LYS A 15 -44.60 4.02 -2.61
N GLU A 16 -43.87 3.25 -1.81
CA GLU A 16 -44.40 2.62 -0.59
C GLU A 16 -44.59 3.63 0.55
N ALA A 17 -43.69 4.59 0.66
CA ALA A 17 -43.72 5.59 1.72
C ALA A 17 -43.26 6.97 1.17
N PRO A 18 -44.18 7.76 0.58
CA PRO A 18 -43.85 9.01 -0.11
C PRO A 18 -43.31 10.11 0.82
N TYR A 19 -43.53 9.97 2.13
CA TYR A 19 -43.05 10.88 3.16
C TYR A 19 -41.64 10.56 3.68
N ILE A 20 -40.96 9.53 3.17
CA ILE A 20 -39.58 9.20 3.57
C ILE A 20 -38.57 10.24 3.04
N LEU A 21 -37.49 10.44 3.82
CA LEU A 21 -36.23 11.16 3.56
C LEU A 21 -36.14 11.88 2.20
N GLN A 22 -35.99 13.20 2.25
CA GLN A 22 -35.95 14.12 1.10
C GLN A 22 -35.10 13.65 -0.10
N GLY A 23 -33.97 12.95 0.11
CA GLY A 23 -33.19 12.47 -1.04
C GLY A 23 -33.59 11.11 -1.59
N VAL A 24 -34.39 10.30 -0.89
CA VAL A 24 -35.10 9.18 -1.54
C VAL A 24 -36.08 9.75 -2.57
N ALA A 25 -36.81 10.82 -2.22
CA ALA A 25 -37.67 11.54 -3.15
C ALA A 25 -36.87 12.21 -4.29
N SER A 26 -35.71 12.81 -4.00
CA SER A 26 -34.84 13.39 -5.05
C SER A 26 -34.31 12.34 -6.03
N LEU A 27 -33.88 11.17 -5.52
CA LEU A 27 -33.38 10.08 -6.35
C LEU A 27 -34.51 9.39 -7.13
N SER A 28 -35.70 9.26 -6.54
CA SER A 28 -36.85 8.63 -7.20
C SER A 28 -37.31 9.42 -8.44
N ALA A 29 -37.19 10.75 -8.42
CA ALA A 29 -37.49 11.62 -9.57
C ALA A 29 -36.48 11.50 -10.74
N THR A 30 -35.35 10.80 -10.54
CA THR A 30 -34.28 10.72 -11.55
C THR A 30 -34.58 9.66 -12.63
N THR A 31 -34.16 9.95 -13.87
CA THR A 31 -34.19 8.99 -14.99
C THR A 31 -33.02 8.00 -14.92
N LEU A 32 -33.25 6.73 -15.30
CA LEU A 32 -32.21 5.69 -15.21
C LEU A 32 -30.90 6.02 -15.96
N PRO A 33 -30.91 6.63 -17.17
CA PRO A 33 -29.67 7.03 -17.85
C PRO A 33 -28.84 8.08 -17.10
N ARG A 34 -29.47 8.87 -16.21
CA ARG A 34 -28.80 9.89 -15.40
C ARG A 34 -28.63 9.46 -13.94
N ALA A 35 -28.95 8.21 -13.60
CA ALA A 35 -28.98 7.71 -12.23
C ALA A 35 -27.65 7.94 -11.49
N GLU A 36 -26.52 7.66 -12.14
CA GLU A 36 -25.21 7.84 -11.51
C GLU A 36 -24.88 9.33 -11.28
N VAL A 37 -25.18 10.21 -12.23
CA VAL A 37 -24.94 11.66 -12.09
C VAL A 37 -25.78 12.23 -10.96
N ALA A 38 -27.07 11.91 -10.92
CA ALA A 38 -27.96 12.39 -9.88
C ALA A 38 -27.56 11.83 -8.52
N LEU A 39 -27.21 10.54 -8.44
CA LEU A 39 -26.74 9.93 -7.20
C LEU A 39 -25.53 10.67 -6.63
N HIS A 40 -24.52 10.95 -7.46
CA HIS A 40 -23.36 11.74 -7.01
C HIS A 40 -23.75 13.17 -6.59
N LYS A 41 -24.68 13.82 -7.29
CA LYS A 41 -25.16 15.15 -6.93
C LYS A 41 -25.90 15.16 -5.60
N THR A 42 -26.77 14.17 -5.35
CA THR A 42 -27.50 14.01 -4.09
C THR A 42 -26.55 13.74 -2.93
N ILE A 43 -25.61 12.79 -3.09
CA ILE A 43 -24.60 12.48 -2.07
C ILE A 43 -23.75 13.72 -1.76
N ALA A 44 -23.34 14.48 -2.78
CA ALA A 44 -22.60 15.72 -2.59
C ALA A 44 -23.43 16.81 -1.89
N GLY A 45 -24.70 16.97 -2.25
CA GLY A 45 -25.62 17.92 -1.62
C GLY A 45 -25.89 17.61 -0.14
N TRP A 46 -25.73 16.35 0.25
CA TRP A 46 -25.80 15.90 1.64
C TRP A 46 -24.49 16.02 2.42
N GLY A 47 -23.41 16.51 1.79
CA GLY A 47 -22.10 16.56 2.43
C GLY A 47 -21.47 15.19 2.64
N MET A 48 -22.00 14.11 2.04
CA MET A 48 -21.53 12.74 2.21
C MET A 48 -20.35 12.39 1.27
N THR A 49 -19.57 13.40 0.89
CA THR A 49 -18.37 13.27 0.06
C THR A 49 -17.33 14.23 0.58
N ILE A 50 -16.06 13.84 0.49
CA ILE A 50 -14.96 14.78 0.69
C ILE A 50 -15.07 15.88 -0.40
N PRO A 51 -15.13 17.18 -0.03
CA PRO A 51 -15.36 18.29 -0.94
C PRO A 51 -14.07 18.69 -1.69
N LEU A 52 -13.46 17.73 -2.39
CA LEU A 52 -12.26 17.95 -3.17
C LEU A 52 -12.57 18.02 -4.67
N ASN A 53 -11.97 19.02 -5.31
CA ASN A 53 -12.07 19.20 -6.74
C ASN A 53 -11.19 18.18 -7.47
N ILE A 54 -11.77 17.55 -8.49
CA ILE A 54 -11.03 16.67 -9.39
C ILE A 54 -10.37 17.54 -10.44
N TYR A 55 -9.05 17.57 -10.43
CA TYR A 55 -8.23 18.23 -11.43
C TYR A 55 -8.16 17.35 -12.69
N PHE A 56 -8.33 17.95 -13.86
CA PHE A 56 -8.11 17.25 -15.14
C PHE A 56 -6.73 17.64 -15.64
N TRP A 57 -5.77 16.76 -15.37
CA TRP A 57 -4.45 16.89 -15.97
C TRP A 57 -4.59 16.78 -17.49
N ASN A 58 -3.95 17.69 -18.22
CA ASN A 58 -4.01 17.77 -19.67
C ASN A 58 -2.60 17.93 -20.24
N ARG A 59 -2.19 17.03 -21.14
CA ARG A 59 -1.07 17.23 -22.06
C ARG A 59 -1.41 16.75 -23.46
N GLY A 60 -1.63 17.71 -24.35
CA GLY A 60 -1.96 17.47 -25.76
C GLY A 60 -3.31 16.76 -25.88
N LEU A 61 -3.30 15.55 -26.41
CA LEU A 61 -4.51 14.72 -26.59
C LEU A 61 -4.84 13.84 -25.38
N HIS A 62 -4.02 13.91 -24.32
CA HIS A 62 -4.19 13.09 -23.13
C HIS A 62 -4.74 13.91 -21.98
N TRP A 63 -5.84 13.42 -21.40
CA TRP A 63 -6.40 13.96 -20.18
C TRP A 63 -6.59 12.85 -19.13
N ALA A 64 -6.31 13.16 -17.88
CA ALA A 64 -6.49 12.24 -16.77
C ALA A 64 -7.10 12.98 -15.56
N PRO A 65 -8.21 12.50 -14.99
CA PRO A 65 -8.74 13.04 -13.75
C PRO A 65 -7.82 12.61 -12.60
N MET A 66 -7.46 13.56 -11.73
CA MET A 66 -6.53 13.40 -10.63
C MET A 66 -6.96 14.22 -9.42
N LEU A 67 -6.50 13.81 -8.24
CA LEU A 67 -6.47 14.68 -7.07
C LEU A 67 -5.08 15.30 -7.01
N GLN A 68 -4.99 16.62 -6.91
CA GLN A 68 -3.71 17.29 -6.69
C GLN A 68 -3.22 16.94 -5.29
N VAL A 69 -1.93 16.59 -5.18
CA VAL A 69 -1.32 16.20 -3.90
C VAL A 69 -1.51 17.31 -2.87
N GLN A 70 -1.19 18.56 -3.25
CA GLN A 70 -1.28 19.71 -2.35
C GLN A 70 -2.69 19.90 -1.80
N THR A 71 -3.72 19.90 -2.66
CA THR A 71 -5.11 20.07 -2.22
C THR A 71 -5.59 18.91 -1.34
N TRP A 72 -5.16 17.68 -1.64
CA TRP A 72 -5.49 16.52 -0.80
C TRP A 72 -4.89 16.66 0.61
N PHE A 73 -3.60 17.00 0.71
CA PHE A 73 -2.93 17.15 1.99
C PHE A 73 -3.36 18.40 2.76
N GLU A 74 -3.63 19.51 2.07
CA GLU A 74 -4.22 20.71 2.66
C GLU A 74 -5.57 20.38 3.30
N TYR A 75 -6.45 19.69 2.57
CA TYR A 75 -7.74 19.24 3.10
C TYR A 75 -7.57 18.38 4.35
N LEU A 76 -6.64 17.41 4.31
CA LEU A 76 -6.36 16.56 5.47
C LEU A 76 -5.85 17.39 6.65
N LEU A 77 -4.91 18.31 6.45
CA LEU A 77 -4.40 19.17 7.52
C LEU A 77 -5.47 20.08 8.14
N VAL A 78 -6.41 20.57 7.33
CA VAL A 78 -7.49 21.45 7.80
C VAL A 78 -8.62 20.66 8.48
N ARG A 79 -9.07 19.56 7.86
CA ARG A 79 -10.32 18.89 8.22
C ARG A 79 -10.13 17.59 8.98
N ARG A 80 -9.00 16.90 8.78
CA ARG A 80 -8.73 15.56 9.31
C ARG A 80 -7.24 15.39 9.72
N PRO A 81 -6.67 16.30 10.52
CA PRO A 81 -5.23 16.30 10.83
C PRO A 81 -4.77 15.01 11.51
N SER A 82 -5.64 14.36 12.29
CA SER A 82 -5.36 13.10 12.97
C SER A 82 -4.95 11.96 12.01
N VAL A 83 -5.43 11.98 10.76
CA VAL A 83 -5.05 10.98 9.74
C VAL A 83 -3.58 11.13 9.35
N LEU A 84 -3.06 12.36 9.27
CA LEU A 84 -1.67 12.65 8.89
C LEU A 84 -0.72 12.70 10.08
N LEU A 85 -1.24 13.08 11.25
CA LEU A 85 -0.44 13.41 12.43
C LEU A 85 -0.59 12.34 13.52
N GLY A 86 -0.77 11.06 13.14
CA GLY A 86 -0.73 9.94 14.08
C GLY A 86 -1.79 10.01 15.18
N GLY A 87 -2.98 10.52 14.88
CA GLY A 87 -4.09 10.70 15.81
C GLY A 87 -4.18 12.10 16.43
N PHE A 88 -3.17 12.95 16.27
CA PHE A 88 -3.16 14.29 16.83
C PHE A 88 -3.91 15.31 15.97
N THR A 89 -4.56 16.28 16.62
CA THR A 89 -5.00 17.50 15.93
C THR A 89 -3.79 18.39 15.62
N ARG A 90 -3.97 19.35 14.71
CA ARG A 90 -2.90 20.27 14.29
C ARG A 90 -2.32 21.05 15.47
N ASP A 91 -3.20 21.51 16.35
CA ASP A 91 -2.86 22.41 17.46
C ASP A 91 -2.54 21.61 18.75
N HIS A 92 -2.45 20.28 18.67
CA HIS A 92 -2.15 19.45 19.82
C HIS A 92 -0.70 19.68 20.31
N PRO A 93 -0.47 19.93 21.61
CA PRO A 93 0.85 20.30 22.13
C PRO A 93 1.93 19.21 21.96
N ALA A 94 1.52 17.94 21.94
CA ALA A 94 2.44 16.82 21.72
C ALA A 94 2.78 16.55 20.24
N ARG A 95 2.07 17.17 19.28
CA ARG A 95 2.28 16.93 17.84
C ARG A 95 3.73 17.24 17.42
N PRO A 96 4.33 18.39 17.79
CA PRO A 96 5.70 18.67 17.38
C PRO A 96 6.70 17.61 17.85
N MET A 97 6.51 17.11 19.07
CA MET A 97 7.34 16.03 19.62
C MET A 97 7.14 14.73 18.86
N PHE A 98 5.91 14.39 18.45
CA PHE A 98 5.63 13.20 17.65
C PHE A 98 6.40 13.20 16.33
N LEU A 99 6.33 14.29 15.55
CA LEU A 99 7.05 14.37 14.28
C LEU A 99 8.58 14.43 14.48
N ARG A 100 9.07 15.15 15.48
CA ARG A 100 10.50 15.14 15.82
C ARG A 100 10.99 13.76 16.24
N ALA A 101 10.19 13.02 17.01
CA ALA A 101 10.52 11.66 17.42
C ALA A 101 10.58 10.72 16.20
N PHE A 102 9.64 10.87 15.26
CA PHE A 102 9.70 10.15 13.98
C PHE A 102 11.01 10.42 13.25
N TRP A 103 11.35 11.70 13.02
CA TRP A 103 12.56 12.06 12.26
C TRP A 103 13.85 11.68 12.98
N LYS A 104 13.88 11.78 14.32
CA LYS A 104 15.01 11.31 15.12
C LYS A 104 15.21 9.80 14.96
N ALA A 105 14.13 9.01 14.97
CA ALA A 105 14.22 7.58 14.74
C ALA A 105 14.62 7.25 13.30
N PHE A 106 14.06 7.96 12.32
CA PHE A 106 14.38 7.80 10.90
C PHE A 106 15.83 8.18 10.55
N TRP A 107 16.43 9.12 11.28
CA TRP A 107 17.84 9.48 11.11
C TRP A 107 18.79 8.28 11.31
N TYR A 108 18.46 7.36 12.21
CA TYR A 108 19.25 6.14 12.39
C TYR A 108 19.17 5.19 11.20
N ASP A 109 18.11 5.29 10.39
CA ASP A 109 17.88 4.47 9.22
C ASP A 109 18.50 5.10 7.96
N GLU A 110 18.28 6.39 7.73
CA GLU A 110 18.81 7.13 6.57
C GLU A 110 19.37 8.51 7.00
N PRO A 111 20.55 8.56 7.65
CA PRO A 111 21.10 9.81 8.21
C PRO A 111 21.43 10.86 7.15
N THR A 112 21.58 10.44 5.89
CA THR A 112 21.89 11.26 4.72
C THR A 112 20.66 11.83 4.02
N HIS A 113 19.44 11.56 4.52
CA HIS A 113 18.21 12.05 3.89
C HIS A 113 18.18 13.59 3.79
N GLU A 114 17.80 14.12 2.62
CA GLU A 114 17.82 15.56 2.31
C GLU A 114 17.03 16.42 3.31
N VAL A 115 15.98 15.87 3.91
CA VAL A 115 15.16 16.54 4.94
C VAL A 115 15.99 17.08 6.10
N PHE A 116 17.07 16.41 6.50
CA PHE A 116 17.90 16.85 7.62
C PHE A 116 18.72 18.10 7.26
N GLY A 117 19.10 18.24 5.99
CA GLY A 117 19.75 19.44 5.47
C GLY A 117 18.75 20.57 5.19
N ALA A 118 17.70 20.27 4.42
CA ALA A 118 16.73 21.27 3.95
C ALA A 118 15.77 21.77 5.05
N HIS A 119 15.37 20.89 5.97
CA HIS A 119 14.34 21.16 6.96
C HIS A 119 14.74 20.78 8.40
N GLY A 120 16.04 20.62 8.68
CA GLY A 120 16.52 20.20 10.01
C GLY A 120 16.04 21.07 11.18
N GLN A 121 15.74 22.35 10.92
CA GLN A 121 15.23 23.30 11.93
C GLN A 121 13.71 23.28 12.10
N CYS A 122 12.96 22.56 11.26
CA CYS A 122 11.49 22.55 11.26
C CYS A 122 10.90 21.14 11.05
N LEU A 123 11.60 20.10 11.51
CA LEU A 123 11.17 18.71 11.41
C LEU A 123 9.80 18.45 12.05
N GLU A 124 9.37 19.26 13.02
CA GLU A 124 8.02 19.20 13.58
C GLU A 124 6.88 19.57 12.62
N ARG A 125 7.20 20.10 11.43
CA ARG A 125 6.25 20.42 10.35
C ARG A 125 6.49 19.57 9.09
N CYS A 126 7.40 18.61 9.15
CA CYS A 126 7.72 17.71 8.05
C CYS A 126 6.91 16.41 8.20
N ILE A 127 5.99 16.17 7.26
CA ILE A 127 5.11 14.99 7.26
C ILE A 127 5.76 13.91 6.39
N PRO A 128 6.11 12.75 6.96
CA PRO A 128 6.65 11.64 6.17
C PRO A 128 5.57 11.05 5.26
N VAL A 129 5.89 10.89 3.99
CA VAL A 129 4.99 10.33 2.96
C VAL A 129 5.69 9.16 2.29
N TYR A 130 4.99 8.02 2.26
CA TYR A 130 5.38 6.88 1.44
C TYR A 130 4.48 6.82 0.22
N PHE A 131 5.04 6.95 -0.98
CA PHE A 131 4.23 6.98 -2.20
C PHE A 131 4.07 5.58 -2.79
N TYR A 132 2.82 5.15 -2.95
CA TYR A 132 2.50 3.88 -3.60
C TYR A 132 1.88 4.14 -4.98
N SER A 133 2.40 3.45 -5.98
CA SER A 133 1.79 3.39 -7.31
C SER A 133 1.63 1.96 -7.78
N ASP A 134 0.63 1.72 -8.61
CA ASP A 134 0.52 0.52 -9.41
C ASP A 134 -0.07 0.91 -10.75
N GLU A 135 0.39 0.27 -11.81
CA GLU A 135 -0.26 0.36 -13.12
C GLU A 135 -1.70 -0.19 -13.02
N GLY A 136 -1.93 -1.07 -12.04
CA GLY A 136 -3.18 -1.76 -11.81
C GLY A 136 -3.42 -2.84 -12.86
N ARG A 137 -4.35 -3.75 -12.58
CA ARG A 137 -4.85 -4.71 -13.57
C ARG A 137 -6.18 -4.17 -14.09
N GLY A 138 -6.13 -3.36 -15.15
CA GLY A 138 -7.34 -2.92 -15.84
C GLY A 138 -8.19 -4.11 -16.27
N LEU A 139 -9.52 -3.98 -16.21
CA LEU A 139 -10.41 -4.97 -16.82
C LEU A 139 -10.12 -5.03 -18.33
N ARG A 140 -9.68 -6.18 -18.82
CA ARG A 140 -9.95 -6.60 -20.20
C ARG A 140 -11.46 -6.82 -20.30
N LYS A 141 -12.25 -5.76 -20.49
CA LYS A 141 -13.71 -5.84 -20.46
C LYS A 141 -14.38 -5.94 -21.83
N ASP A 142 -13.63 -6.27 -22.87
CA ASP A 142 -14.20 -6.49 -24.19
C ASP A 142 -13.83 -7.89 -24.68
N GLU A 143 -14.71 -8.85 -24.37
CA GLU A 143 -14.77 -10.14 -25.09
C GLU A 143 -15.37 -9.99 -26.50
N ASN A 144 -15.90 -8.80 -26.83
CA ASN A 144 -16.55 -8.50 -28.11
C ASN A 144 -15.85 -7.44 -28.96
N LEU A 145 -14.67 -6.93 -28.57
CA LEU A 145 -13.86 -6.14 -29.52
C LEU A 145 -13.14 -7.12 -30.44
N ASP A 146 -13.51 -7.09 -31.72
CA ASP A 146 -12.78 -7.75 -32.81
C ASP A 146 -11.26 -7.56 -32.62
N GLU A 147 -10.53 -8.69 -32.62
CA GLU A 147 -9.07 -8.73 -32.50
C GLU A 147 -8.37 -7.73 -33.43
N ARG A 148 -8.95 -7.42 -34.60
CA ARG A 148 -8.39 -6.42 -35.53
C ARG A 148 -8.38 -5.01 -34.95
N THR A 149 -9.42 -4.60 -34.23
CA THR A 149 -9.48 -3.27 -33.58
C THR A 149 -8.54 -3.20 -32.38
N TYR A 150 -8.35 -4.33 -31.68
CA TYR A 150 -7.42 -4.42 -30.54
C TYR A 150 -5.94 -4.42 -30.97
N VAL A 151 -5.63 -4.96 -32.15
CA VAL A 151 -4.26 -4.98 -32.72
C VAL A 151 -3.85 -3.60 -33.27
N GLU A 152 -4.76 -2.82 -33.88
CA GLU A 152 -4.48 -1.43 -34.27
C GLU A 152 -4.38 -0.48 -33.06
N LEU A 153 -5.14 -0.74 -31.99
CA LEU A 153 -5.03 -0.03 -30.73
C LEU A 153 -4.06 -0.73 -29.79
N ARG A 154 -2.74 -0.58 -30.01
CA ARG A 154 -1.67 -0.87 -29.02
C ARG A 154 -1.93 -0.15 -27.67
N GLY A 155 -2.89 -0.65 -26.89
CA GLY A 155 -3.44 0.01 -25.70
C GLY A 155 -2.50 -0.02 -24.50
N ARG A 156 -1.58 -1.00 -24.46
CA ARG A 156 -0.56 -1.07 -23.39
C ARG A 156 0.45 0.07 -23.46
N HIS A 157 0.86 0.49 -24.66
CA HIS A 157 1.79 1.62 -24.81
C HIS A 157 1.12 2.95 -24.43
N LYS A 158 -0.13 3.19 -24.87
CA LYS A 158 -0.87 4.41 -24.53
C LYS A 158 -1.17 4.51 -23.03
N GLN A 159 -1.53 3.41 -22.36
CA GLN A 159 -1.79 3.41 -20.92
C GLN A 159 -0.52 3.65 -20.10
N ARG A 160 0.59 2.99 -20.44
CA ARG A 160 1.88 3.24 -19.78
C ARG A 160 2.33 4.68 -19.98
N PHE A 161 2.14 5.24 -21.17
CA PHE A 161 2.48 6.62 -21.46
C PHE A 161 1.74 7.61 -20.55
N VAL A 162 0.40 7.54 -20.50
CA VAL A 162 -0.41 8.41 -19.62
C VAL A 162 -0.05 8.20 -18.15
N PHE A 163 0.14 6.95 -17.71
CA PHE A 163 0.55 6.64 -16.35
C PHE A 163 1.88 7.31 -16.00
N SER A 164 2.92 7.19 -16.84
CA SER A 164 4.21 7.84 -16.61
C SER A 164 4.09 9.36 -16.45
N PHE A 165 3.25 10.05 -17.23
CA PHE A 165 3.06 11.49 -17.05
C PHE A 165 2.30 11.86 -15.79
N VAL A 166 1.25 11.10 -15.46
CA VAL A 166 0.49 11.28 -14.22
C VAL A 166 1.44 11.16 -13.03
N CYS A 167 2.31 10.16 -13.05
CA CYS A 167 3.28 9.93 -11.99
C CYS A 167 4.38 10.98 -11.95
N ALA A 168 4.85 11.45 -13.11
CA ALA A 168 5.77 12.59 -13.19
C ALA A 168 5.12 13.86 -12.60
N GLN A 169 3.85 14.12 -12.89
CA GLN A 169 3.12 15.24 -12.31
C GLN A 169 3.00 15.12 -10.79
N VAL A 170 2.67 13.94 -10.27
CA VAL A 170 2.64 13.69 -8.82
C VAL A 170 4.02 13.91 -8.21
N GLY A 171 5.10 13.50 -8.89
CA GLY A 171 6.46 13.77 -8.44
C GLY A 171 6.80 15.25 -8.37
N LEU A 172 6.37 16.03 -9.38
CA LEU A 172 6.51 17.49 -9.36
C LEU A 172 5.70 18.13 -8.21
N ASP A 173 4.48 17.65 -7.96
CA ASP A 173 3.65 18.16 -6.87
C ASP A 173 4.27 17.85 -5.49
N LEU A 174 4.86 16.66 -5.32
CA LEU A 174 5.59 16.27 -4.11
C LEU A 174 6.86 17.10 -3.93
N ALA A 175 7.66 17.29 -4.98
CA ALA A 175 8.87 18.12 -4.93
C ALA A 175 8.52 19.59 -4.59
N ARG A 176 7.41 20.11 -5.13
CA ARG A 176 6.89 21.42 -4.76
C ARG A 176 6.45 21.45 -3.29
N ALA A 177 5.72 20.45 -2.83
CA ALA A 177 5.28 20.37 -1.44
C ALA A 177 6.46 20.21 -0.44
N PHE A 178 7.59 19.64 -0.85
CA PHE A 178 8.83 19.62 -0.08
C PHE A 178 9.49 21.00 -0.07
N THR A 179 9.66 21.63 -1.23
CA THR A 179 10.41 22.90 -1.34
C THR A 179 9.64 24.13 -0.85
N THR A 180 8.38 24.27 -1.25
CA THR A 180 7.55 25.45 -0.95
C THR A 180 6.61 25.24 0.23
N GLY A 181 6.45 23.99 0.68
CA GLY A 181 5.46 23.63 1.69
C GLY A 181 4.00 23.87 1.26
N ILE A 182 3.10 23.61 2.21
CA ILE A 182 1.65 23.83 2.17
C ILE A 182 1.32 24.72 3.37
N THR A 183 0.73 25.89 3.13
CA THR A 183 0.41 26.84 4.20
C THR A 183 -0.99 26.57 4.73
N VAL A 184 -1.11 26.24 6.01
CA VAL A 184 -2.40 25.97 6.67
C VAL A 184 -2.43 26.63 8.03
N GLY A 185 -3.36 27.59 8.22
CA GLY A 185 -3.50 28.30 9.50
C GLY A 185 -2.28 29.17 9.87
N GLY A 186 -1.57 29.71 8.88
CA GLY A 186 -0.35 30.50 9.08
C GLY A 186 0.93 29.67 9.29
N GLU A 187 0.82 28.35 9.45
CA GLU A 187 1.98 27.45 9.50
C GLU A 187 2.29 26.87 8.12
N GLN A 188 3.57 26.72 7.80
CA GLN A 188 4.06 26.06 6.59
C GLN A 188 4.45 24.61 6.89
N TRP A 189 3.84 23.68 6.17
CA TRP A 189 4.02 22.23 6.31
C TRP A 189 4.72 21.64 5.11
N PHE A 190 5.59 20.66 5.30
CA PHE A 190 6.37 20.06 4.22
C PHE A 190 6.03 18.59 4.06
N LEU A 191 5.83 18.14 2.83
CA LEU A 191 5.67 16.72 2.54
C LEU A 191 7.03 16.13 2.19
N VAL A 192 7.46 15.13 2.95
CA VAL A 192 8.79 14.54 2.81
C VAL A 192 8.64 13.11 2.34
N LEU A 193 9.09 12.84 1.13
CA LEU A 193 9.03 11.51 0.53
C LEU A 193 10.08 10.59 1.16
N ILE A 194 9.66 9.64 2.00
CA ILE A 194 10.55 8.68 2.67
C ILE A 194 10.72 7.37 1.89
N GLY A 195 9.91 7.18 0.85
CA GLY A 195 9.97 5.99 0.01
C GLY A 195 8.94 6.00 -1.11
N VAL A 196 9.21 5.22 -2.14
CA VAL A 196 8.38 5.08 -3.33
C VAL A 196 8.23 3.61 -3.66
N LYS A 197 7.03 3.21 -4.05
CA LYS A 197 6.74 1.85 -4.48
C LYS A 197 6.00 1.78 -5.81
N GLY A 198 6.31 0.70 -6.53
CA GLY A 198 5.65 0.28 -7.75
C GLY A 198 6.30 0.82 -9.02
N ALA A 199 5.54 0.85 -10.11
CA ALA A 199 6.04 1.20 -11.43
C ALA A 199 6.65 2.62 -11.50
N VAL A 200 6.28 3.50 -10.58
CA VAL A 200 6.81 4.87 -10.53
C VAL A 200 8.18 5.00 -9.92
N ALA A 201 8.70 4.01 -9.20
CA ALA A 201 10.05 4.12 -8.61
C ALA A 201 11.10 4.46 -9.70
N LYS A 202 10.89 3.99 -10.94
CA LYS A 202 11.72 4.29 -12.10
C LYS A 202 11.58 5.72 -12.64
N HIS A 203 10.46 6.39 -12.35
CA HIS A 203 10.13 7.75 -12.79
C HIS A 203 10.49 8.81 -11.76
N PHE A 204 10.65 8.42 -10.49
CA PHE A 204 11.15 9.28 -9.42
C PHE A 204 12.68 9.34 -9.35
N ILE A 205 13.38 8.81 -10.37
CA ILE A 205 14.80 9.08 -10.56
C ILE A 205 14.90 10.57 -10.87
N CYS A 206 15.21 11.33 -9.82
CA CYS A 206 15.28 12.78 -9.84
C CYS A 206 16.17 13.24 -11.02
N PRO A 207 15.73 14.23 -11.84
CA PRO A 207 16.65 14.88 -12.76
C PRO A 207 17.83 15.46 -11.95
N ALA A 208 19.01 15.44 -12.55
CA ALA A 208 20.34 15.59 -11.96
C ALA A 208 20.63 16.83 -11.08
N SER A 209 19.65 17.66 -10.72
CA SER A 209 19.80 18.88 -9.92
C SER A 209 19.72 18.68 -8.40
N LEU A 210 19.42 17.49 -7.88
CA LEU A 210 19.36 17.19 -6.43
C LEU A 210 20.41 16.17 -5.97
N GLY A 211 21.56 16.10 -6.64
CA GLY A 211 22.71 15.36 -6.14
C GLY A 211 22.49 13.85 -6.04
N GLY A 212 22.36 13.19 -7.19
CA GLY A 212 22.83 11.81 -7.41
C GLY A 212 22.57 10.75 -6.33
N TYR A 213 21.44 10.78 -5.61
CA TYR A 213 21.06 9.64 -4.78
C TYR A 213 20.57 8.53 -5.70
N PRO A 214 21.29 7.39 -5.85
CA PRO A 214 20.60 6.18 -6.23
C PRO A 214 19.58 5.99 -5.12
N ALA A 215 18.29 6.11 -5.43
CA ALA A 215 17.24 5.63 -4.54
C ALA A 215 17.63 4.17 -4.28
N LYS A 216 18.25 3.91 -3.12
CA LYS A 216 18.71 2.58 -2.76
C LYS A 216 17.48 1.71 -2.97
N LEU A 217 17.63 0.67 -3.78
CA LEU A 217 16.56 -0.22 -4.21
C LEU A 217 16.13 -1.09 -3.01
N LEU A 218 15.80 -0.46 -1.88
CA LEU A 218 15.90 -1.02 -0.54
C LEU A 218 14.57 -1.54 0.00
N PHE A 219 13.52 -1.53 -0.82
CA PHE A 219 12.19 -1.95 -0.42
C PHE A 219 11.69 -3.00 -1.40
N ALA A 220 12.23 -4.22 -1.33
CA ALA A 220 11.47 -5.31 -1.90
C ALA A 220 10.30 -5.59 -0.98
N CYS A 221 9.13 -5.43 -1.55
CA CYS A 221 7.91 -5.41 -0.80
C CYS A 221 7.41 -6.84 -0.67
N TRP A 222 7.19 -7.28 0.56
CA TRP A 222 6.74 -8.64 0.80
C TRP A 222 5.23 -8.74 0.71
N LYS A 223 4.78 -9.71 -0.08
CA LYS A 223 3.40 -10.18 -0.03
C LYS A 223 3.31 -11.28 1.02
N ALA A 224 3.13 -10.90 2.28
CA ALA A 224 3.23 -11.84 3.39
C ALA A 224 2.08 -12.87 3.38
N ALA A 225 0.86 -12.48 3.02
CA ALA A 225 -0.31 -13.37 3.07
C ALA A 225 -0.13 -14.75 2.41
N ASP A 226 0.31 -14.80 1.15
CA ASP A 226 0.51 -16.07 0.43
C ASP A 226 1.67 -16.87 1.04
N THR A 227 2.76 -16.19 1.39
CA THR A 227 3.94 -16.79 2.02
C THR A 227 3.62 -17.40 3.39
N LEU A 228 2.82 -16.72 4.20
CA LEU A 228 2.37 -17.20 5.51
C LEU A 228 1.45 -18.41 5.38
N MET A 229 0.55 -18.40 4.40
CA MET A 229 -0.31 -19.56 4.12
C MET A 229 0.52 -20.77 3.72
N LEU A 230 1.49 -20.61 2.82
CA LEU A 230 2.38 -21.68 2.38
C LEU A 230 3.28 -22.19 3.52
N ALA A 231 3.81 -21.30 4.37
CA ALA A 231 4.62 -21.70 5.52
C ALA A 231 3.80 -22.48 6.55
N ARG A 232 2.55 -22.06 6.85
CA ARG A 232 1.64 -22.82 7.72
C ARG A 232 1.29 -24.19 7.13
N TRP A 233 1.00 -24.23 5.83
CA TRP A 233 0.72 -25.48 5.14
C TRP A 233 1.92 -26.43 5.17
N LEU A 234 3.13 -25.92 4.92
CA LEU A 234 4.36 -26.70 4.96
C LEU A 234 4.64 -27.22 6.36
N LEU A 235 4.48 -26.41 7.41
CA LEU A 235 4.61 -26.90 8.79
C LEU A 235 3.62 -27.99 9.12
N LEU A 236 2.37 -27.85 8.70
CA LEU A 236 1.35 -28.87 8.89
C LEU A 236 1.74 -30.16 8.15
N LEU A 237 2.25 -30.06 6.92
CA LEU A 237 2.76 -31.19 6.15
C LEU A 237 3.96 -31.87 6.82
N LEU A 238 4.91 -31.09 7.33
CA LEU A 238 6.10 -31.62 7.99
C LEU A 238 5.76 -32.35 9.30
N ARG A 239 4.84 -31.79 10.09
CA ARG A 239 4.46 -32.33 11.41
C ARG A 239 3.45 -33.46 11.35
N GLU A 240 2.47 -33.37 10.46
CA GLU A 240 1.31 -34.28 10.43
C GLU A 240 1.31 -35.24 9.23
N GLY A 241 2.26 -35.10 8.29
CA GLY A 241 2.30 -35.86 7.05
C GLY A 241 1.23 -35.42 6.03
N PRO A 242 1.26 -35.96 4.80
CA PRO A 242 0.25 -35.68 3.78
C PRO A 242 -1.10 -36.31 4.12
N VAL A 243 -2.17 -35.80 3.50
CA VAL A 243 -3.49 -36.48 3.49
C VAL A 243 -3.49 -37.47 2.33
N GLN A 244 -3.76 -38.74 2.58
CA GLN A 244 -3.93 -39.70 1.49
C GLN A 244 -5.27 -39.48 0.77
N PRO A 245 -5.39 -39.75 -0.53
CA PRO A 245 -6.63 -39.52 -1.29
C PRO A 245 -7.87 -40.19 -0.69
N GLU A 246 -7.68 -41.34 -0.05
CA GLU A 246 -8.75 -42.16 0.55
C GLU A 246 -9.07 -41.77 2.00
N GLU A 247 -8.33 -40.81 2.58
CA GLU A 247 -8.43 -40.46 3.98
C GLU A 247 -9.05 -39.08 4.20
N ASN A 248 -10.09 -39.03 5.03
CA ASN A 248 -10.70 -37.77 5.47
C ASN A 248 -9.91 -37.08 6.61
N LYS A 249 -8.79 -37.68 7.05
CA LYS A 249 -7.95 -37.19 8.16
C LYS A 249 -6.48 -37.48 7.87
N ARG A 250 -5.57 -36.68 8.43
CA ARG A 250 -4.12 -37.02 8.40
C ARG A 250 -3.87 -38.18 9.36
N GLN A 251 -3.24 -39.25 8.89
CA GLN A 251 -2.79 -40.34 9.74
C GLN A 251 -1.64 -39.97 10.70
N GLY A 252 -1.08 -38.75 10.60
CA GLY A 252 -0.23 -38.17 11.64
C GLY A 252 1.22 -38.62 11.65
N VAL A 253 1.71 -39.31 10.60
CA VAL A 253 3.14 -39.66 10.53
C VAL A 253 3.93 -38.44 10.10
N SER A 254 4.61 -37.83 11.07
CA SER A 254 5.52 -36.71 10.85
C SER A 254 6.58 -37.05 9.81
N LEU A 255 6.75 -36.19 8.81
CA LEU A 255 7.84 -36.34 7.83
C LEU A 255 9.21 -36.17 8.51
N LEU A 256 9.26 -35.50 9.67
CA LEU A 256 10.49 -35.31 10.44
C LEU A 256 11.03 -36.61 11.05
N ALA A 257 10.24 -37.69 11.09
CA ALA A 257 10.71 -39.00 11.52
C ALA A 257 11.53 -39.73 10.43
N ALA A 258 11.69 -39.13 9.24
CA ALA A 258 12.53 -39.68 8.19
C ALA A 258 14.00 -39.56 8.60
N GLY A 259 14.61 -40.67 9.06
CA GLY A 259 16.02 -40.68 9.43
C GLY A 259 16.99 -40.41 8.26
N GLY A 260 18.26 -40.16 8.61
CA GLY A 260 19.35 -39.91 7.66
C GLY A 260 19.39 -38.48 7.11
N ASP A 261 20.06 -38.28 5.98
CA ASP A 261 20.28 -36.93 5.39
C ASP A 261 18.99 -36.13 5.12
N ARG A 262 17.87 -36.82 4.87
CA ARG A 262 16.57 -36.18 4.61
C ARG A 262 16.05 -35.49 5.86
N GLU A 263 16.36 -36.00 7.05
CA GLU A 263 15.95 -35.43 8.32
C GLU A 263 16.44 -33.98 8.45
N HIS A 264 17.70 -33.73 8.12
CA HIS A 264 18.29 -32.41 8.22
C HIS A 264 17.66 -31.40 7.26
N ALA A 265 17.33 -31.81 6.03
CA ALA A 265 16.61 -30.96 5.09
C ALA A 265 15.20 -30.65 5.60
N LEU A 266 14.47 -31.64 6.12
CA LEU A 266 13.11 -31.43 6.64
C LEU A 266 13.09 -30.55 7.89
N ARG A 267 14.08 -30.69 8.79
CA ARG A 267 14.29 -29.80 9.94
C ARG A 267 14.60 -28.37 9.48
N ALA A 268 15.48 -28.18 8.50
CA ALA A 268 15.75 -26.85 7.95
C ALA A 268 14.50 -26.19 7.33
N MET A 269 13.65 -26.96 6.63
CA MET A 269 12.36 -26.45 6.13
C MET A 269 11.44 -26.05 7.29
N GLN A 270 11.40 -26.84 8.36
CA GLN A 270 10.62 -26.54 9.56
C GLN A 270 11.11 -25.26 10.24
N ASP A 271 12.42 -25.15 10.50
CA ASP A 271 13.03 -24.00 11.17
C ASP A 271 12.78 -22.72 10.37
N CYS A 272 13.01 -22.75 9.06
CA CYS A 272 12.72 -21.64 8.16
C CYS A 272 11.26 -21.22 8.24
N SER A 273 10.32 -22.18 8.25
CA SER A 273 8.89 -21.89 8.28
C SER A 273 8.45 -21.34 9.64
N CYS A 274 8.95 -21.89 10.74
CA CYS A 274 8.68 -21.40 12.09
C CYS A 274 9.20 -19.96 12.25
N ALA A 275 10.46 -19.71 11.88
CA ALA A 275 11.06 -18.38 11.97
C ALA A 275 10.34 -17.36 11.08
N LEU A 276 9.88 -17.76 9.90
CA LEU A 276 9.10 -16.90 9.01
C LEU A 276 7.74 -16.53 9.61
N LEU A 277 7.03 -17.50 10.22
CA LEU A 277 5.76 -17.23 10.89
C LEU A 277 5.95 -16.34 12.13
N GLU A 278 7.01 -16.57 12.90
CA GLU A 278 7.33 -15.77 14.07
C GLU A 278 7.70 -14.34 13.68
N PHE A 279 8.56 -14.18 12.66
CA PHE A 279 8.94 -12.89 12.10
C PHE A 279 7.71 -12.04 11.76
N PHE A 280 6.75 -12.58 11.00
CA PHE A 280 5.54 -11.83 10.63
C PHE A 280 4.54 -11.70 11.79
N SER A 281 4.48 -12.68 12.69
CA SER A 281 3.68 -12.59 13.94
C SER A 281 4.12 -11.39 14.77
N ILE A 282 5.43 -11.24 14.98
CA ILE A 282 6.03 -10.08 15.63
C ILE A 282 5.71 -8.84 14.79
N LEU A 283 6.06 -8.83 13.51
CA LEU A 283 5.93 -7.66 12.65
C LEU A 283 4.51 -7.06 12.62
N HIS A 284 3.47 -7.91 12.58
CA HIS A 284 2.07 -7.47 12.51
C HIS A 284 1.47 -7.08 13.86
N LYS A 285 2.07 -7.48 14.99
CA LYS A 285 1.63 -7.07 16.33
C LYS A 285 2.25 -5.75 16.78
N GLN A 286 3.38 -5.38 16.17
CA GLN A 286 4.17 -4.24 16.60
C GLN A 286 3.76 -2.95 15.87
N LYS A 287 4.13 -1.81 16.46
CA LYS A 287 3.87 -0.48 15.89
C LYS A 287 4.96 -0.11 14.88
N LEU A 288 4.87 1.11 14.35
CA LEU A 288 5.85 1.67 13.41
C LEU A 288 7.28 1.71 13.97
N PHE A 289 7.42 1.83 15.30
CA PHE A 289 8.70 1.85 15.99
C PHE A 289 8.80 0.65 16.93
N LEU A 290 9.86 -0.12 16.77
CA LEU A 290 10.17 -1.31 17.53
C LEU A 290 11.03 -0.96 18.73
N SER A 291 10.82 -1.66 19.85
CA SER A 291 11.82 -1.69 20.92
C SER A 291 13.05 -2.47 20.46
N ARG A 292 14.19 -2.23 21.12
CA ARG A 292 15.45 -2.93 20.81
C ARG A 292 15.32 -4.45 20.95
N GLY A 293 14.67 -4.93 22.02
CA GLY A 293 14.44 -6.36 22.24
C GLY A 293 13.66 -7.01 21.10
N ILE A 294 12.56 -6.37 20.68
CA ILE A 294 11.74 -6.84 19.55
C ILE A 294 12.52 -6.84 18.23
N ALA A 295 13.34 -5.81 17.98
CA ALA A 295 14.19 -5.78 16.79
C ALA A 295 15.26 -6.89 16.81
N SER A 296 15.87 -7.17 17.97
CA SER A 296 16.79 -8.30 18.14
C SER A 296 16.11 -9.64 17.87
N GLU A 297 14.86 -9.84 18.31
CA GLU A 297 14.08 -11.04 18.00
C GLU A 297 13.83 -11.17 16.48
N LEU A 298 13.51 -10.07 15.79
CA LEU A 298 13.35 -10.07 14.33
C LEU A 298 14.67 -10.41 13.61
N VAL A 299 15.82 -9.89 14.07
CA VAL A 299 17.15 -10.24 13.53
C VAL A 299 17.38 -11.74 13.67
N ALA A 300 17.15 -12.31 14.85
CA ALA A 300 17.30 -13.74 15.09
C ALA A 300 16.40 -14.58 14.14
N CYS A 301 15.15 -14.14 13.92
CA CYS A 301 14.27 -14.79 12.95
C CYS A 301 14.85 -14.72 11.52
N VAL A 302 15.36 -13.55 11.10
CA VAL A 302 15.97 -13.36 9.78
C VAL A 302 17.19 -14.27 9.60
N ASP A 303 18.04 -14.41 10.62
CA ASP A 303 19.21 -15.27 10.54
C ASP A 303 18.83 -16.75 10.41
N VAL A 304 17.80 -17.21 11.13
CA VAL A 304 17.27 -18.58 10.95
C VAL A 304 16.70 -18.76 9.54
N ILE A 305 15.89 -17.82 9.05
CA ILE A 305 15.33 -17.88 7.69
C ILE A 305 16.47 -17.95 6.66
N CYS A 306 17.47 -17.06 6.76
CA CYS A 306 18.58 -17.00 5.81
C CYS A 306 19.48 -18.24 5.89
N GLY A 307 19.81 -18.69 7.09
CA GLY A 307 20.63 -19.86 7.34
C GLY A 307 19.97 -21.14 6.83
N SER A 308 18.72 -21.39 7.22
CA SER A 308 17.97 -22.58 6.80
C SER A 308 17.73 -22.60 5.29
N TYR A 309 17.37 -21.47 4.67
CA TYR A 309 17.18 -21.41 3.21
C TYR A 309 18.50 -21.64 2.46
N SER A 310 19.60 -21.04 2.91
CA SER A 310 20.93 -21.23 2.30
C SER A 310 21.40 -22.68 2.43
N TYR A 311 21.17 -23.30 3.58
CA TYR A 311 21.43 -24.73 3.79
C TYR A 311 20.65 -25.58 2.79
N LEU A 312 19.33 -25.33 2.64
CA LEU A 312 18.49 -26.07 1.70
C LEU A 312 18.97 -25.89 0.26
N ALA A 313 19.28 -24.67 -0.14
CA ALA A 313 19.81 -24.41 -1.49
C ALA A 313 21.09 -25.20 -1.76
N ASN A 314 22.04 -25.21 -0.82
CA ASN A 314 23.27 -25.99 -0.96
C ASN A 314 23.01 -27.51 -0.93
N PHE A 315 22.12 -27.97 -0.04
CA PHE A 315 21.76 -29.38 0.11
C PHE A 315 21.15 -29.98 -1.16
N PHE A 316 20.28 -29.23 -1.84
CA PHE A 316 19.69 -29.68 -3.10
C PHE A 316 20.65 -29.48 -4.28
N LEU A 317 21.45 -28.41 -4.28
CA LEU A 317 22.46 -28.17 -5.33
C LEU A 317 23.54 -29.27 -5.36
N SER A 318 24.03 -29.73 -4.20
CA SER A 318 25.00 -30.84 -4.12
C SER A 318 24.45 -32.15 -4.69
N ARG A 319 23.12 -32.27 -4.77
CA ARG A 319 22.38 -33.39 -5.40
C ARG A 319 21.97 -33.11 -6.84
N LYS A 320 22.48 -32.02 -7.44
CA LYS A 320 22.15 -31.55 -8.79
C LYS A 320 20.67 -31.23 -8.98
N LEU A 321 20.00 -30.76 -7.92
CA LEU A 321 18.61 -30.31 -7.93
C LEU A 321 18.53 -28.80 -7.68
N ALA A 322 18.06 -28.04 -8.66
CA ALA A 322 17.92 -26.57 -8.58
C ALA A 322 16.53 -26.14 -8.08
N VAL A 323 16.18 -26.52 -6.85
CA VAL A 323 14.82 -26.32 -6.28
C VAL A 323 14.68 -24.98 -5.55
N TYR A 324 15.79 -24.40 -5.08
CA TYR A 324 15.80 -23.18 -4.28
C TYR A 324 16.44 -22.03 -5.05
N HIS A 325 15.71 -20.93 -5.20
CA HIS A 325 16.15 -19.75 -5.92
C HIS A 325 16.51 -18.65 -4.91
N MET A 326 17.80 -18.32 -4.81
CA MET A 326 18.33 -17.44 -3.76
C MET A 326 17.93 -15.96 -3.94
N GLU A 327 17.72 -15.51 -5.17
CA GLU A 327 17.41 -14.12 -5.48
C GLU A 327 16.01 -14.01 -6.09
N PRO A 328 15.29 -12.87 -5.97
CA PRO A 328 15.61 -11.71 -5.16
C PRO A 328 15.17 -11.84 -3.69
N THR A 329 14.38 -12.86 -3.33
CA THR A 329 13.64 -12.87 -2.06
C THR A 329 14.53 -13.04 -0.83
N LEU A 330 15.49 -13.96 -0.84
CA LEU A 330 16.34 -14.19 0.34
C LEU A 330 17.28 -13.02 0.61
N HIS A 331 17.83 -12.46 -0.46
CA HIS A 331 18.67 -11.26 -0.43
C HIS A 331 17.96 -10.12 0.32
N VAL A 332 16.67 -9.93 0.06
CA VAL A 332 15.88 -8.88 0.72
C VAL A 332 15.71 -9.17 2.21
N PHE A 333 15.44 -10.41 2.61
CA PHE A 333 15.41 -10.76 4.03
C PHE A 333 16.73 -10.44 4.72
N LYS A 334 17.87 -10.75 4.09
CA LYS A 334 19.17 -10.42 4.68
C LYS A 334 19.38 -8.92 4.79
N HIS A 335 18.96 -8.12 3.81
CA HIS A 335 18.99 -6.66 3.93
C HIS A 335 18.15 -6.13 5.09
N VAL A 336 16.98 -6.73 5.35
CA VAL A 336 16.17 -6.35 6.51
C VAL A 336 16.88 -6.69 7.82
N GLY A 337 17.48 -7.88 7.93
CA GLY A 337 18.31 -8.23 9.09
C GLY A 337 19.46 -7.26 9.32
N LEU A 338 20.26 -7.00 8.28
CA LEU A 338 21.39 -6.06 8.34
C LEU A 338 20.98 -4.65 8.77
N ARG A 339 19.84 -4.13 8.29
CA ARG A 339 19.35 -2.81 8.71
C ARG A 339 18.92 -2.77 10.17
N LEU A 340 18.25 -3.82 10.64
CA LEU A 340 17.88 -3.93 12.05
C LEU A 340 19.13 -4.01 12.94
N GLU A 341 20.13 -4.79 12.54
CA GLU A 341 21.44 -4.88 13.20
C GLU A 341 22.17 -3.53 13.22
N GLU A 342 22.24 -2.84 12.09
CA GLU A 342 22.86 -1.51 11.99
C GLU A 342 22.18 -0.51 12.93
N ALA A 343 20.84 -0.50 12.98
CA ALA A 343 20.10 0.37 13.89
C ALA A 343 20.33 -0.01 15.37
N LEU A 344 20.39 -1.31 15.68
CA LEU A 344 20.74 -1.80 17.02
C LEU A 344 22.14 -1.34 17.44
N ASN A 345 23.13 -1.49 16.55
CA ASN A 345 24.53 -1.15 16.76
C ASN A 345 24.78 0.36 16.89
N ARG A 346 23.89 1.20 16.34
CA ARG A 346 23.93 2.67 16.52
C ARG A 346 23.26 3.14 17.81
N ASP A 347 22.90 2.23 18.71
CA ASP A 347 22.17 2.52 19.94
C ASP A 347 20.88 3.32 19.72
N ALA A 348 20.18 3.05 18.59
CA ALA A 348 18.89 3.65 18.33
C ALA A 348 17.93 3.29 19.49
N PRO A 349 17.25 4.28 20.11
CA PRO A 349 16.36 4.04 21.23
C PRO A 349 15.09 3.27 20.80
N VAL A 350 14.69 3.47 19.55
CA VAL A 350 13.62 2.75 18.86
C VAL A 350 14.05 2.53 17.41
N ILE A 351 13.56 1.46 16.79
CA ILE A 351 13.99 1.02 15.47
C ILE A 351 12.82 1.08 14.50
N PHE A 352 13.06 1.58 13.28
CA PHE A 352 12.00 1.70 12.28
C PHE A 352 11.54 0.30 11.83
N SER A 353 10.25 0.04 11.97
CA SER A 353 9.70 -1.28 11.70
C SER A 353 9.76 -1.60 10.20
N PRO A 354 10.26 -2.80 9.82
CA PRO A 354 10.16 -3.27 8.43
C PRO A 354 8.71 -3.35 7.92
N ALA A 355 7.73 -3.36 8.83
CA ALA A 355 6.31 -3.37 8.50
C ALA A 355 5.91 -2.19 7.62
N SER A 356 6.61 -1.06 7.76
CA SER A 356 6.40 0.16 6.97
C SER A 356 6.59 -0.04 5.46
N PHE A 357 7.28 -1.12 5.06
CA PHE A 357 7.59 -1.45 3.67
C PHE A 357 6.77 -2.63 3.11
N LEU A 358 5.83 -3.17 3.89
CA LEU A 358 5.01 -4.31 3.47
C LEU A 358 4.07 -3.97 2.30
N CYS A 359 3.71 -5.00 1.53
CA CYS A 359 2.74 -4.84 0.45
C CYS A 359 1.30 -4.67 0.92
N GLU A 360 0.95 -5.22 2.07
CA GLU A 360 -0.44 -5.47 2.44
C GLU A 360 -1.28 -4.20 2.42
N MET A 361 -0.80 -3.13 3.08
CA MET A 361 -1.50 -1.84 3.10
C MET A 361 -1.71 -1.25 1.70
N GLY A 362 -0.68 -1.35 0.84
CA GLY A 362 -0.75 -0.87 -0.53
C GLY A 362 -1.69 -1.71 -1.40
N GLU A 363 -1.59 -3.03 -1.31
CA GLU A 363 -2.42 -3.97 -2.06
C GLU A 363 -3.90 -3.89 -1.68
N ASP A 364 -4.21 -3.71 -0.38
CA ASP A 364 -5.58 -3.52 0.08
C ASP A 364 -6.19 -2.24 -0.49
N TRP A 365 -5.43 -1.15 -0.49
CA TRP A 365 -5.86 0.12 -1.08
C TRP A 365 -6.01 0.01 -2.61
N ILE A 366 -5.05 -0.57 -3.34
CA ILE A 366 -5.19 -0.82 -4.78
C ILE A 366 -6.40 -1.70 -5.04
N GLY A 367 -6.60 -2.76 -4.24
CA GLY A 367 -7.70 -3.69 -4.36
C GLY A 367 -9.04 -3.00 -4.18
N LEU A 368 -9.12 -2.06 -3.22
CA LEU A 368 -10.28 -1.20 -3.01
C LEU A 368 -10.57 -0.34 -4.24
N VAL A 369 -9.59 0.44 -4.70
CA VAL A 369 -9.74 1.33 -5.86
C VAL A 369 -10.09 0.51 -7.11
N SER A 370 -9.43 -0.63 -7.31
CA SER A 370 -9.70 -1.55 -8.42
C SER A 370 -11.12 -2.11 -8.36
N ARG A 371 -11.67 -2.45 -7.19
CA ARG A 371 -13.09 -2.86 -7.09
C ARG A 371 -14.04 -1.72 -7.47
N ILE A 372 -13.70 -0.48 -7.16
CA ILE A 372 -14.47 0.71 -7.54
C ILE A 372 -14.42 0.92 -9.07
N THR A 373 -13.23 0.88 -9.67
CA THR A 373 -13.04 1.09 -11.13
C THR A 373 -13.83 0.06 -11.96
N ARG A 374 -13.94 -1.18 -11.48
CA ARG A 374 -14.70 -2.24 -12.16
C ARG A 374 -16.21 -2.02 -12.21
N ARG A 375 -16.73 -1.13 -11.36
CA ARG A 375 -18.17 -0.83 -11.16
C ARG A 375 -18.62 0.50 -11.77
N VAL A 376 -17.74 1.18 -12.49
CA VAL A 376 -18.04 2.46 -13.17
C VAL A 376 -17.97 2.29 -14.68
N HIS A 377 -18.62 3.20 -15.42
CA HIS A 377 -18.62 3.18 -16.88
C HIS A 377 -17.23 3.52 -17.44
N ALA A 378 -16.78 2.82 -18.49
CA ALA A 378 -15.42 2.98 -19.04
C ALA A 378 -15.09 4.43 -19.44
N ARG A 379 -16.01 5.13 -20.12
CA ARG A 379 -15.84 6.53 -20.56
C ARG A 379 -15.63 7.55 -19.43
N THR A 380 -16.10 7.24 -18.22
CA THR A 380 -16.01 8.14 -17.05
C THR A 380 -15.21 7.51 -15.91
N CYS A 381 -14.48 6.42 -16.20
CA CYS A 381 -13.91 5.53 -15.21
C CYS A 381 -13.03 6.28 -14.20
N GLY A 382 -12.07 7.09 -14.66
CA GLY A 382 -11.19 7.84 -13.75
C GLY A 382 -11.96 8.79 -12.84
N LYS A 383 -12.82 9.65 -13.43
CA LYS A 383 -13.60 10.65 -12.66
C LYS A 383 -14.50 9.96 -11.65
N ARG A 384 -15.27 8.95 -12.07
CA ARG A 384 -16.21 8.23 -11.20
C ARG A 384 -15.50 7.42 -10.14
N THR A 385 -14.33 6.87 -10.43
CA THR A 385 -13.51 6.18 -9.45
C THR A 385 -13.10 7.12 -8.34
N ILE A 386 -12.59 8.31 -8.68
CA ILE A 386 -12.21 9.31 -7.68
C ILE A 386 -13.45 9.76 -6.88
N GLN A 387 -14.57 10.07 -7.53
CA GLN A 387 -15.78 10.49 -6.82
C GLN A 387 -16.28 9.41 -5.84
N ARG A 388 -16.32 8.14 -6.26
CA ARG A 388 -16.73 7.04 -5.38
C ARG A 388 -15.71 6.76 -4.28
N TYR A 389 -14.42 6.96 -4.55
CA TYR A 389 -13.37 6.89 -3.54
C TYR A 389 -13.59 7.97 -2.47
N LEU A 390 -13.80 9.23 -2.85
CA LEU A 390 -14.05 10.33 -1.91
C LEU A 390 -15.30 10.12 -1.04
N ILE A 391 -16.37 9.55 -1.61
CA ILE A 391 -17.58 9.17 -0.87
C ILE A 391 -17.25 8.04 0.11
N LYS A 392 -16.60 6.98 -0.36
CA LYS A 392 -16.28 5.84 0.50
C LYS A 392 -15.36 6.25 1.66
N THR A 393 -14.32 7.02 1.37
CA THR A 393 -13.39 7.51 2.39
C THR A 393 -14.11 8.35 3.44
N HIS A 394 -15.03 9.24 3.03
CA HIS A 394 -15.87 9.98 3.98
C HIS A 394 -16.66 9.05 4.90
N LEU A 395 -17.38 8.07 4.34
CA LEU A 395 -18.20 7.15 5.13
C LEU A 395 -17.38 6.28 6.10
N GLU A 396 -16.20 5.82 5.69
CA GLU A 396 -15.31 5.05 6.57
C GLU A 396 -14.75 5.94 7.70
N TRP A 397 -14.44 7.21 7.44
CA TRP A 397 -14.00 8.13 8.50
C TRP A 397 -15.12 8.46 9.49
N GLU A 398 -16.34 8.72 9.02
CA GLU A 398 -17.49 8.91 9.90
C GLU A 398 -17.74 7.68 10.78
N LYS A 399 -17.62 6.47 10.21
CA LYS A 399 -17.73 5.21 10.97
C LYS A 399 -16.66 5.09 12.07
N LEU A 400 -15.45 5.57 11.79
CA LEU A 400 -14.33 5.55 12.74
C LEU A 400 -14.35 6.73 13.72
N GLY A 401 -15.26 7.70 13.55
CA GLY A 401 -15.32 8.91 14.37
C GLY A 401 -14.14 9.87 14.12
N ILE A 402 -13.61 9.90 12.90
CA ILE A 402 -12.42 10.68 12.50
C ILE A 402 -12.79 11.94 11.72
#